data_AF-A0A964T9Z0-F1
#
_entry.id   AF-A0A964T9Z0-F1
#
_cell.length_a   1.000
_cell.length_b   1.000
_cell.length_c   1.000
_cell.angle_alpha   90.00
_cell.angle_beta   90.00
_cell.angle_gamma   90.00
#
_symmetry.space_group_name_H-M   'P 1'
#
loop_
_entity.id
_entity.type
_entity.pdbx_description
1 polymer ?
#
loop_
_entity_poly.entity_id
_entity_poly.type
_entity_poly.pdbx_seq_one_letter_code
_entity_poly.pdbx_strand_id
1 'polypeptide(L)'
;MSQPSYLKLMLYVALALLLLGVLWYLTLARNINPDRFFVQKLGAIAFTELYVKDFKGGINIIPGVGERYMYASNGKIRYSASNYFPFYDIHYKFDIDENQNFTITKLATKQNFVLGKVIDKRYDDYDGSHLYTIRVPKEYEASFTYTLGRMPYYVNVQMTMMSSGGMKYSSQTKAVIKSQEGKYLMLSHSTGHLPPIEKTGIYSLENTD
;
A
#
# COMPACT_ATOMS: atom_id res chain seq x y z
N MET A 1 25.27 48.33 32.78
CA MET A 1 24.08 48.54 31.91
C MET A 1 23.36 47.20 31.74
N SER A 2 22.22 46.99 32.39
CA SER A 2 21.42 45.78 32.15
C SER A 2 20.73 45.91 30.80
N GLN A 3 20.98 44.97 29.87
CA GLN A 3 20.19 44.88 28.64
C GLN A 3 18.69 44.91 28.99
N PRO A 4 17.88 45.76 28.32
CA PRO A 4 16.49 45.89 28.68
C PRO A 4 15.77 44.57 28.40
N SER A 5 14.88 44.18 29.31
CA SER A 5 14.23 42.86 29.36
C SER A 5 13.53 42.48 28.05
N TYR A 6 13.02 43.46 27.31
CA TYR A 6 12.38 43.24 26.00
C TYR A 6 13.34 42.72 24.93
N LEU A 7 14.62 43.12 24.98
CA LEU A 7 15.61 42.77 23.97
C LEU A 7 16.06 41.31 24.14
N LYS A 8 16.13 40.84 25.40
CA LYS A 8 16.29 39.42 25.73
C LYS A 8 15.06 38.61 25.31
N LEU A 9 13.85 39.11 25.59
CA LEU A 9 12.60 38.45 25.18
C LEU A 9 12.53 38.31 23.65
N MET A 10 12.82 39.36 22.90
CA MET A 10 12.87 39.32 21.43
C MET A 10 13.89 38.31 20.91
N LEU A 11 15.08 38.24 21.55
CA LEU A 11 16.10 37.25 21.19
C LEU A 11 15.60 35.82 21.44
N TYR A 12 14.94 35.55 22.57
CA TYR A 12 14.37 34.24 22.86
C TYR A 12 13.27 33.85 21.88
N VAL A 13 12.40 34.80 21.51
CA VAL A 13 11.35 34.57 20.50
C VAL A 13 11.97 34.27 19.13
N ALA A 14 12.98 35.04 18.70
CA ALA A 14 13.66 34.79 17.43
C ALA A 14 14.35 33.42 17.39
N LEU A 15 15.00 33.03 18.49
CA LEU A 15 15.69 31.75 18.61
C LEU A 15 14.71 30.57 18.61
N ALA A 16 13.55 30.74 19.26
CA ALA A 16 12.45 29.76 19.21
C ALA A 16 11.87 29.60 17.80
N LEU A 17 11.64 30.69 17.08
CA LEU A 17 11.17 30.64 15.68
C LEU A 17 12.18 29.97 14.76
N LEU A 18 13.48 30.26 14.93
CA LEU A 18 14.55 29.63 14.16
C LEU A 18 14.60 28.12 14.43
N LEU A 19 14.54 27.69 15.69
CA LEU A 19 14.47 26.27 16.06
C LEU A 19 13.26 25.56 15.45
N LEU A 20 12.08 26.19 15.48
CA LEU A 20 10.87 25.66 14.85
C LEU A 20 11.03 25.53 13.33
N GLY A 21 11.64 26.54 12.68
CA GLY A 21 11.92 26.50 11.25
C GLY A 21 12.88 25.38 10.86
N VAL A 22 13.96 25.18 11.62
CA VAL A 22 14.91 24.09 11.40
C VAL A 22 14.24 22.73 11.61
N LEU A 23 13.48 22.56 12.69
CA LEU A 23 12.73 21.32 12.96
C LEU A 23 11.73 21.00 11.85
N TRP A 24 11.01 22.02 11.37
CA TRP A 24 10.07 21.89 10.26
C TRP A 24 10.78 21.47 8.97
N TYR A 25 11.90 22.12 8.63
CA TYR A 25 12.71 21.77 7.47
C TYR A 25 13.23 20.33 7.56
N LEU A 26 13.80 19.92 8.70
CA LEU A 26 14.29 18.55 8.92
C LEU A 26 13.17 17.50 8.81
N THR A 27 11.94 17.88 9.18
CA THR A 27 10.76 17.04 9.05
C THR A 27 10.32 16.91 7.59
N LEU A 28 10.24 18.01 6.85
CA LEU A 28 9.87 18.01 5.43
C LEU A 28 10.90 17.30 4.55
N ALA A 29 12.20 17.48 4.86
CA ALA A 29 13.32 16.81 4.22
C ALA A 29 13.51 15.36 4.68
N ARG A 30 12.70 14.89 5.65
CA ARG A 30 12.70 13.51 6.18
C ARG A 30 14.00 13.04 6.84
N ASN A 31 14.87 13.98 7.23
CA ASN A 31 15.98 13.70 8.15
C ASN A 31 15.45 13.25 9.52
N ILE A 32 14.28 13.78 9.91
CA ILE A 32 13.46 13.24 11.01
C ILE A 32 12.20 12.68 10.38
N ASN A 33 11.88 11.42 10.69
CA ASN A 33 10.71 10.76 10.13
C ASN A 33 9.57 10.65 11.17
N PRO A 34 8.68 11.65 11.24
CA PRO A 34 7.56 11.63 12.19
C PRO A 34 6.50 10.59 11.83
N ASP A 35 6.50 10.04 10.61
CA ASP A 35 5.52 9.01 10.20
C ASP A 35 5.76 7.68 10.94
N ARG A 36 6.81 7.56 11.76
CA ARG A 36 6.94 6.45 12.72
C ARG A 36 5.96 6.57 13.90
N PHE A 37 5.57 7.79 14.25
CA PHE A 37 4.78 8.09 15.44
C PHE A 37 3.36 8.57 15.10
N PHE A 38 3.21 9.29 13.99
CA PHE A 38 1.95 9.92 13.59
C PHE A 38 1.35 9.24 12.37
N VAL A 39 0.72 8.09 12.60
CA VAL A 39 0.03 7.33 11.56
C VAL A 39 -1.44 7.17 11.87
N GLN A 40 -2.28 7.27 10.85
CA GLN A 40 -3.66 6.82 10.91
C GLN A 40 -3.73 5.43 10.28
N LYS A 41 -4.12 4.43 11.08
CA LYS A 41 -4.41 3.09 10.59
C LYS A 41 -5.91 2.94 10.45
N LEU A 42 -6.36 2.51 9.28
CA LEU A 42 -7.70 1.94 9.16
C LEU A 42 -7.69 0.54 9.78
N GLY A 43 -8.79 0.20 10.47
CA GLY A 43 -9.01 -1.15 10.96
C GLY A 43 -8.95 -2.17 9.83
N ALA A 44 -8.64 -3.43 10.16
CA ALA A 44 -8.61 -4.49 9.17
C ALA A 44 -10.02 -4.67 8.56
N ILE A 45 -10.08 -4.63 7.24
CA ILE A 45 -11.30 -4.82 6.48
C ILE A 45 -11.25 -6.24 5.90
N ALA A 46 -12.18 -7.10 6.31
CA ALA A 46 -12.32 -8.41 5.73
C ALA A 46 -12.88 -8.30 4.31
N PHE A 47 -12.42 -9.16 3.40
CA PHE A 47 -12.97 -9.27 2.05
C PHE A 47 -13.07 -10.75 1.65
N THR A 48 -14.00 -11.04 0.74
CA THR A 48 -14.26 -12.41 0.27
C THR A 48 -13.96 -12.60 -1.22
N GLU A 49 -13.65 -11.51 -1.92
CA GLU A 49 -13.45 -11.51 -3.37
C GLU A 49 -12.17 -10.74 -3.72
N LEU A 50 -11.57 -11.11 -4.85
CA LEU A 50 -10.38 -10.51 -5.45
C LEU A 50 -10.67 -10.29 -6.92
N TYR A 51 -10.14 -9.21 -7.48
CA TYR A 51 -10.15 -8.97 -8.91
C TYR A 51 -8.73 -9.14 -9.44
N VAL A 52 -8.58 -9.96 -10.47
CA VAL A 52 -7.30 -10.18 -11.15
C VAL A 52 -7.43 -9.70 -12.57
N LYS A 53 -6.60 -8.72 -12.93
CA LYS A 53 -6.56 -8.15 -14.28
C LYS A 53 -5.26 -8.53 -14.95
N ASP A 54 -5.37 -9.19 -16.09
CA ASP A 54 -4.23 -9.50 -16.95
C ASP A 54 -3.72 -8.23 -17.65
N PHE A 55 -2.43 -8.15 -17.94
CA PHE A 55 -1.83 -7.12 -18.77
C PHE A 55 -0.55 -7.64 -19.44
N LYS A 56 -0.05 -6.91 -20.45
CA LYS A 56 1.20 -7.27 -21.13
C LYS A 56 2.38 -7.26 -20.15
N GLY A 57 2.81 -8.44 -19.69
CA GLY A 57 3.94 -8.64 -18.78
C GLY A 57 3.58 -9.10 -17.36
N GLY A 58 2.31 -9.41 -17.07
CA GLY A 58 1.93 -9.93 -15.76
C GLY A 58 0.45 -9.78 -15.41
N ILE A 59 0.14 -9.82 -14.13
CA ILE A 59 -1.22 -9.57 -13.62
C ILE A 59 -1.20 -8.50 -12.53
N ASN A 60 -2.31 -7.80 -12.39
CA ASN A 60 -2.61 -6.95 -11.25
C ASN A 60 -3.67 -7.62 -10.39
N ILE A 61 -3.38 -7.76 -9.09
CA ILE A 61 -4.34 -8.26 -8.12
C ILE A 61 -4.91 -7.07 -7.35
N ILE A 62 -6.22 -7.08 -7.12
CA ILE A 62 -6.95 -6.02 -6.43
C ILE A 62 -7.86 -6.68 -5.39
N PRO A 63 -7.69 -6.37 -4.09
CA PRO A 63 -8.61 -6.83 -3.06
C PRO A 63 -10.03 -6.30 -3.29
N GLY A 64 -11.02 -7.20 -3.22
CA GLY A 64 -12.45 -6.89 -3.36
C GLY A 64 -13.05 -6.25 -2.11
N VAL A 65 -12.37 -5.25 -1.56
CA VAL A 65 -12.92 -4.38 -0.51
C VAL A 65 -13.99 -3.40 -1.03
N GLY A 66 -14.17 -3.35 -2.36
CA GLY A 66 -15.27 -2.66 -3.04
C GLY A 66 -15.17 -1.13 -3.07
N GLU A 67 -16.02 -0.51 -3.90
CA GLU A 67 -16.23 0.95 -3.97
C GLU A 67 -16.71 1.56 -2.64
N ARG A 68 -17.26 0.73 -1.73
CA ARG A 68 -17.83 1.13 -0.43
C ARG A 68 -16.84 1.87 0.48
N TYR A 69 -15.54 1.62 0.35
CA TYR A 69 -14.53 2.37 1.09
C TYR A 69 -13.81 3.42 0.24
N MET A 70 -13.87 3.32 -1.10
CA MET A 70 -13.39 4.38 -2.00
C MET A 70 -14.21 5.66 -1.86
N TYR A 71 -15.49 5.53 -1.49
CA TYR A 71 -16.42 6.63 -1.27
C TYR A 71 -17.22 6.44 0.02
N ALA A 72 -16.60 6.72 1.18
CA ALA A 72 -17.40 6.90 2.39
C ALA A 72 -18.26 8.18 2.24
N SER A 73 -19.58 8.02 2.22
CA SER A 73 -20.61 9.08 2.19
C SER A 73 -20.47 10.14 3.29
N ASN A 74 -19.63 9.87 4.29
CA ASN A 74 -19.47 10.69 5.50
C ASN A 74 -18.17 11.54 5.45
N GLY A 75 -17.59 11.72 4.25
CA GLY A 75 -16.68 12.83 3.97
C GLY A 75 -15.28 12.76 4.56
N LYS A 76 -14.73 11.58 4.89
CA LYS A 76 -13.40 11.56 5.55
C LYS A 76 -12.31 10.63 5.02
N ILE A 77 -12.52 9.82 3.98
CA ILE A 77 -11.39 9.15 3.31
C ILE A 77 -11.71 8.98 1.81
N ARG A 78 -11.06 9.77 0.97
CA ARG A 78 -10.92 9.49 -0.46
C ARG A 78 -9.53 8.89 -0.63
N TYR A 79 -9.40 7.58 -0.48
CA TYR A 79 -8.12 6.94 -0.81
C TYR A 79 -8.10 6.74 -2.33
N SER A 80 -7.34 7.58 -3.04
CA SER A 80 -7.00 7.36 -4.44
C SER A 80 -5.87 6.34 -4.47
N ALA A 81 -6.19 5.08 -4.28
CA ALA A 81 -5.21 4.03 -4.44
C ALA A 81 -5.57 3.22 -5.67
N SER A 82 -4.75 3.37 -6.70
CA SER A 82 -4.40 2.27 -7.59
C SER A 82 -3.86 1.12 -6.72
N ASN A 83 -4.75 0.35 -6.09
CA ASN A 83 -4.45 -0.84 -5.30
C ASN A 83 -4.14 -2.03 -6.22
N TYR A 84 -3.39 -1.76 -7.30
CA TYR A 84 -2.89 -2.77 -8.20
C TYR A 84 -1.60 -3.29 -7.59
N PHE A 85 -1.59 -4.57 -7.25
CA PHE A 85 -0.39 -5.26 -6.81
C PHE A 85 0.13 -6.05 -8.01
N PRO A 86 1.15 -5.53 -8.72
CA PRO A 86 1.65 -6.17 -9.93
C PRO A 86 2.44 -7.42 -9.58
N PHE A 87 2.15 -8.51 -10.28
CA PHE A 87 2.99 -9.70 -10.34
C PHE A 87 3.48 -9.85 -11.77
N TYR A 88 4.78 -9.73 -11.97
CA TYR A 88 5.40 -9.85 -13.28
C TYR A 88 5.64 -11.31 -13.67
N ASP A 89 5.39 -11.62 -14.94
CA ASP A 89 5.51 -12.96 -15.52
C ASP A 89 6.93 -13.56 -15.42
N ILE A 90 7.95 -12.71 -15.38
CA ILE A 90 9.35 -13.10 -15.14
C ILE A 90 9.58 -13.72 -13.75
N HIS A 91 8.69 -13.48 -12.79
CA HIS A 91 8.82 -13.94 -11.40
C HIS A 91 7.69 -14.88 -10.98
N TYR A 92 6.56 -14.83 -11.67
CA TYR A 92 5.35 -15.53 -11.28
C TYR A 92 4.63 -16.13 -12.49
N LYS A 93 4.03 -17.31 -12.29
CA LYS A 93 3.14 -17.96 -13.23
C LYS A 93 1.74 -18.02 -12.64
N PHE A 94 0.74 -17.91 -13.51
CA PHE A 94 -0.68 -18.00 -13.16
C PHE A 94 -1.32 -19.12 -13.95
N ASP A 95 -2.12 -19.93 -13.27
CA ASP A 95 -2.85 -21.04 -13.87
C ASP A 95 -4.28 -21.07 -13.29
N ILE A 96 -5.24 -21.42 -14.14
CA ILE A 96 -6.62 -21.74 -13.74
C ILE A 96 -6.82 -23.20 -14.07
N ASP A 97 -7.10 -24.02 -13.06
CA ASP A 97 -7.32 -25.46 -13.24
C ASP A 97 -8.73 -25.77 -13.78
N GLU A 98 -9.00 -27.05 -14.04
CA GLU A 98 -10.31 -27.54 -14.52
C GLU A 98 -11.47 -27.26 -13.55
N ASN A 99 -11.15 -27.09 -12.26
CA ASN A 99 -12.12 -26.76 -11.20
C ASN A 99 -12.32 -25.24 -11.04
N GLN A 100 -11.69 -24.44 -11.90
CA GLN A 100 -11.63 -22.98 -11.85
C GLN A 100 -10.88 -22.42 -10.64
N ASN A 101 -9.96 -23.17 -10.04
CA ASN A 101 -9.08 -22.64 -9.01
C ASN A 101 -7.97 -21.81 -9.64
N PHE A 102 -7.86 -20.56 -9.21
CA PHE A 102 -6.80 -19.66 -9.62
C PHE A 102 -5.58 -19.86 -8.72
N THR A 103 -4.43 -20.19 -9.30
CA THR A 103 -3.18 -20.43 -8.57
C THR A 103 -2.07 -19.49 -9.04
N ILE A 104 -1.37 -18.88 -8.09
CA ILE A 104 -0.11 -18.17 -8.33
C ILE A 104 1.05 -19.09 -7.97
N THR A 105 2.03 -19.18 -8.85
CA THR A 105 3.28 -19.89 -8.60
C THR A 105 4.46 -18.94 -8.70
N LYS A 106 5.28 -18.84 -7.66
CA LYS A 106 6.55 -18.10 -7.69
C LYS A 106 7.60 -18.94 -8.42
N LEU A 107 8.10 -18.46 -9.56
CA LEU A 107 8.94 -19.24 -10.47
C LEU A 107 10.27 -19.68 -9.83
N ALA A 108 10.89 -18.79 -9.05
CA ALA A 108 12.19 -19.04 -8.42
C ALA A 108 12.15 -20.13 -7.34
N THR A 109 11.10 -20.14 -6.51
CA THR A 109 10.98 -21.06 -5.36
C THR A 109 10.03 -22.22 -5.61
N LYS A 110 9.30 -22.22 -6.73
CA LYS A 110 8.19 -23.15 -7.01
C LYS A 110 7.17 -23.21 -5.88
N GLN A 111 7.02 -22.10 -5.15
CA GLN A 111 5.99 -21.95 -4.13
C GLN A 111 4.69 -21.58 -4.80
N ASN A 112 3.62 -22.28 -4.41
CA ASN A 112 2.31 -22.15 -5.02
C ASN A 112 1.35 -21.60 -3.96
N PHE A 113 0.42 -20.76 -4.39
CA PHE A 113 -0.67 -20.29 -3.57
C PHE A 113 -1.96 -20.31 -4.39
N VAL A 114 -2.95 -21.08 -3.93
CA VAL A 114 -4.29 -21.09 -4.51
C VAL A 114 -5.04 -19.88 -3.96
N LEU A 115 -5.45 -18.95 -4.81
CA LEU A 115 -6.15 -17.74 -4.36
C LEU A 115 -7.61 -18.01 -4.06
N GLY A 116 -8.20 -18.97 -4.77
CA GLY A 116 -9.61 -19.31 -4.67
C GLY A 116 -10.20 -19.65 -6.02
N LYS A 117 -11.53 -19.64 -6.09
CA LYS A 117 -12.28 -20.07 -7.27
C LYS A 117 -12.66 -18.87 -8.13
N VAL A 118 -12.41 -18.94 -9.44
CA VAL A 118 -12.92 -17.97 -10.41
C VAL A 118 -14.44 -18.11 -10.46
N ILE A 119 -15.16 -17.01 -10.22
CA ILE A 119 -16.64 -16.97 -10.24
C ILE A 119 -17.19 -16.14 -11.40
N ASP A 120 -16.36 -15.28 -11.99
CA ASP A 120 -16.72 -14.44 -13.13
C ASP A 120 -15.47 -14.14 -13.96
N LYS A 121 -15.65 -14.01 -15.27
CA LYS A 121 -14.60 -13.65 -16.22
C LYS A 121 -15.20 -12.69 -17.23
N ARG A 122 -14.66 -11.47 -17.31
CA ARG A 122 -15.08 -10.45 -18.26
C ARG A 122 -13.90 -10.01 -19.11
N TYR A 123 -14.17 -9.71 -20.38
CA TYR A 123 -13.21 -9.04 -21.23
C TYR A 123 -13.37 -7.54 -21.06
N ASP A 124 -12.25 -6.85 -20.83
CA ASP A 124 -12.17 -5.40 -20.70
C ASP A 124 -11.61 -4.82 -21.99
N ASP A 125 -12.50 -4.30 -22.85
CA ASP A 125 -12.17 -3.78 -24.17
C ASP A 125 -11.17 -2.62 -24.11
N TYR A 126 -11.17 -1.84 -23.03
CA TYR A 126 -10.34 -0.64 -22.91
C TYR A 126 -8.84 -1.01 -22.80
N ASP A 127 -8.52 -2.05 -22.03
CA ASP A 127 -7.15 -2.51 -21.82
C ASP A 127 -6.82 -3.79 -22.64
N GLY A 128 -7.79 -4.30 -23.41
CA GLY A 128 -7.65 -5.51 -24.22
C GLY A 128 -7.34 -6.76 -23.39
N SER A 129 -7.82 -6.82 -22.15
CA SER A 129 -7.42 -7.86 -21.18
C SER A 129 -8.60 -8.48 -20.44
N HIS A 130 -8.34 -9.60 -19.75
CA HIS A 130 -9.37 -10.27 -18.96
C HIS A 130 -9.34 -9.82 -17.51
N LEU A 131 -10.53 -9.54 -16.97
CA LEU A 131 -10.78 -9.34 -15.56
C LEU A 131 -11.44 -10.59 -14.99
N TYR A 132 -10.76 -11.24 -14.05
CA TYR A 132 -11.24 -12.39 -13.30
C TYR A 132 -11.72 -11.94 -11.92
N THR A 133 -12.92 -12.38 -11.53
CA THR A 133 -13.37 -12.27 -10.15
C THR A 133 -13.12 -13.61 -9.45
N ILE A 134 -12.35 -13.59 -8.38
CA ILE A 134 -11.95 -14.78 -7.63
C ILE A 134 -12.59 -14.70 -6.25
N ARG A 135 -13.33 -15.75 -5.86
CA ARG A 135 -13.85 -15.91 -4.51
C ARG A 135 -12.80 -16.59 -3.64
N VAL A 136 -12.42 -15.92 -2.56
CA VAL A 136 -11.53 -16.45 -1.54
C VAL A 136 -12.23 -17.64 -0.85
N PRO A 137 -11.52 -18.77 -0.62
CA PRO A 137 -12.08 -19.91 0.11
C PRO A 137 -12.59 -19.50 1.50
N LYS A 138 -13.67 -20.12 1.97
CA LYS A 138 -14.31 -19.73 3.26
C LYS A 138 -13.40 -20.02 4.45
N GLU A 139 -12.53 -21.00 4.29
CA GLU A 139 -11.53 -21.45 5.24
C GLU A 139 -10.31 -20.51 5.31
N TYR A 140 -10.18 -19.54 4.40
CA TYR A 140 -9.07 -18.60 4.38
C TYR A 140 -9.43 -17.31 5.13
N GLU A 141 -8.42 -16.70 5.73
CA GLU A 141 -8.53 -15.37 6.32
C GLU A 141 -8.02 -14.34 5.31
N ALA A 142 -8.90 -13.47 4.84
CA ALA A 142 -8.57 -12.39 3.91
C ALA A 142 -8.84 -11.03 4.54
N SER A 143 -7.79 -10.20 4.63
CA SER A 143 -7.86 -8.89 5.28
C SER A 143 -7.08 -7.83 4.52
N PHE A 144 -7.61 -6.62 4.52
CA PHE A 144 -6.99 -5.44 3.94
C PHE A 144 -6.78 -4.38 5.02
N THR A 145 -5.63 -3.72 4.98
CA THR A 145 -5.26 -2.64 5.88
C THR A 145 -4.68 -1.49 5.09
N TYR A 146 -4.99 -0.28 5.55
CA TYR A 146 -4.46 0.96 5.00
C TYR A 146 -3.90 1.81 6.13
N THR A 147 -2.69 2.30 5.92
CA THR A 147 -2.01 3.20 6.84
C THR A 147 -1.63 4.48 6.10
N LEU A 148 -1.92 5.64 6.69
CA LEU A 148 -1.58 6.95 6.16
C LEU A 148 -0.70 7.68 7.17
N GLY A 149 0.45 8.17 6.71
CA GLY A 149 1.29 9.11 7.46
C GLY A 149 0.59 10.47 7.56
N ARG A 150 0.56 11.06 8.75
CA ARG A 150 -0.10 12.34 8.98
C ARG A 150 0.74 13.55 8.63
N MET A 151 2.04 13.37 8.46
CA MET A 151 2.93 14.49 8.15
C MET A 151 3.21 14.53 6.65
N PRO A 152 3.12 15.72 6.03
CA PRO A 152 3.49 15.87 4.64
C PRO A 152 5.01 15.72 4.47
N TYR A 153 5.44 15.41 3.25
CA TYR A 153 6.83 15.50 2.83
C TYR A 153 6.94 16.08 1.45
N TYR A 154 8.06 16.71 1.18
CA TYR A 154 8.29 17.34 -0.10
C TYR A 154 8.94 16.37 -1.07
N VAL A 155 8.36 16.24 -2.26
CA VAL A 155 8.99 15.56 -3.39
C VAL A 155 9.44 16.62 -4.39
N ASN A 156 10.73 16.64 -4.68
CA ASN A 156 11.29 17.56 -5.67
C ASN A 156 10.62 17.36 -7.03
N VAL A 157 10.29 18.47 -7.70
CA VAL A 157 9.83 18.43 -9.09
C VAL A 157 11.01 18.00 -9.95
N GLN A 158 10.92 16.83 -10.56
CA GLN A 158 11.86 16.39 -11.59
C GLN A 158 11.24 16.69 -12.95
N MET A 159 11.86 17.57 -13.74
CA MET A 159 11.36 17.93 -15.08
C MET A 159 11.29 16.73 -16.04
N THR A 160 11.93 15.62 -15.70
CA THR A 160 11.95 14.37 -16.48
C THR A 160 10.81 13.40 -16.14
N MET A 161 9.98 13.68 -15.12
CA MET A 161 8.86 12.82 -14.75
C MET A 161 7.54 13.57 -14.88
N MET A 162 6.53 12.95 -15.52
CA MET A 162 5.14 13.43 -15.55
C MET A 162 4.44 13.39 -14.17
N SER A 163 5.19 13.23 -13.07
CA SER A 163 4.65 13.33 -11.72
C SER A 163 4.87 14.75 -11.21
N SER A 164 3.80 15.44 -10.83
CA SER A 164 3.93 16.73 -10.14
C SER A 164 4.70 16.51 -8.83
N GLY A 165 5.82 17.20 -8.66
CA GLY A 165 6.44 17.39 -7.35
C GLY A 165 5.51 18.16 -6.41
N GLY A 166 5.94 18.37 -5.17
CA GLY A 166 5.16 19.06 -4.15
C GLY A 166 4.97 18.25 -2.88
N MET A 167 4.02 18.69 -2.05
CA MET A 167 3.70 18.04 -0.78
C MET A 167 2.92 16.75 -1.01
N LYS A 168 3.44 15.63 -0.51
CA LYS A 168 2.80 14.31 -0.52
C LYS A 168 2.69 13.76 0.90
N TYR A 169 1.86 12.73 1.07
CA TYR A 169 1.74 11.99 2.32
C TYR A 169 2.16 10.54 2.10
N SER A 170 2.84 9.98 3.10
CA SER A 170 3.24 8.57 3.03
C SER A 170 2.00 7.71 3.19
N SER A 171 1.90 6.61 2.45
CA SER A 171 0.78 5.69 2.58
C SER A 171 1.21 4.26 2.39
N GLN A 172 0.44 3.33 2.93
CA GLN A 172 0.73 1.92 2.85
C GLN A 172 -0.56 1.13 2.77
N THR A 173 -0.62 0.22 1.81
CA THR A 173 -1.72 -0.71 1.58
C THR A 173 -1.18 -2.12 1.73
N LYS A 174 -1.82 -2.92 2.57
CA LYS A 174 -1.47 -4.32 2.77
C LYS A 174 -2.73 -5.17 2.73
N ALA A 175 -2.79 -6.11 1.80
CA ALA A 175 -3.77 -7.18 1.79
C ALA A 175 -3.07 -8.50 2.09
N VAL A 176 -3.68 -9.33 2.93
CA VAL A 176 -3.18 -10.65 3.28
C VAL A 176 -4.29 -11.65 3.07
N ILE A 177 -3.98 -12.74 2.37
CA ILE A 177 -4.84 -13.91 2.21
C ILE A 177 -4.06 -15.08 2.82
N LYS A 178 -4.58 -15.65 3.90
CA LYS A 178 -3.92 -16.70 4.67
C LYS A 178 -4.73 -17.99 4.60
N SER A 179 -4.07 -19.09 4.21
CA SER A 179 -4.65 -20.42 4.23
C SER A 179 -4.59 -21.05 5.62
N GLN A 180 -5.41 -22.07 5.88
CA GLN A 180 -5.36 -22.83 7.13
C GLN A 180 -4.03 -23.55 7.36
N GLU A 181 -3.33 -23.92 6.28
CA GLU A 181 -2.00 -24.53 6.30
C GLU A 181 -0.87 -23.54 6.64
N GLY A 182 -1.20 -22.27 6.94
CA GLY A 182 -0.21 -21.27 7.31
C GLY A 182 0.60 -20.69 6.15
N LYS A 183 0.23 -21.00 4.90
CA LYS A 183 0.71 -20.25 3.72
C LYS A 183 -0.06 -18.96 3.62
N TYR A 184 0.58 -17.89 3.19
CA TYR A 184 -0.11 -16.63 2.94
C TYR A 184 0.42 -15.92 1.70
N LEU A 185 -0.51 -15.33 0.95
CA LEU A 185 -0.22 -14.36 -0.09
C LEU A 185 -0.32 -12.98 0.53
N MET A 186 0.76 -12.21 0.43
CA MET A 186 0.78 -10.81 0.85
C MET A 186 0.90 -9.91 -0.36
N LEU A 187 0.01 -8.94 -0.41
CA LEU A 187 -0.07 -7.88 -1.39
C LEU A 187 0.27 -6.58 -0.67
N SER A 188 1.40 -6.01 -1.01
CA SER A 188 2.01 -4.94 -0.23
C SER A 188 2.52 -3.84 -1.14
N HIS A 189 2.11 -2.60 -0.83
CA HIS A 189 2.53 -1.42 -1.55
C HIS A 189 2.64 -0.26 -0.56
N SER A 190 3.76 0.46 -0.64
CA SER A 190 4.09 1.56 0.26
C SER A 190 4.63 2.73 -0.54
N THR A 191 4.14 3.92 -0.26
CA THR A 191 4.64 5.17 -0.82
C THR A 191 5.14 6.08 0.29
N GLY A 192 6.21 6.82 0.01
CA GLY A 192 6.82 7.75 0.96
C GLY A 192 7.69 7.05 1.99
N HIS A 193 7.54 7.45 3.25
CA HIS A 193 8.53 7.20 4.30
C HIS A 193 7.98 6.37 5.46
N LEU A 194 6.84 5.69 5.30
CA LEU A 194 6.41 4.72 6.30
C LEU A 194 7.45 3.59 6.45
N PRO A 195 7.59 2.97 7.64
CA PRO A 195 8.48 1.83 7.82
C PRO A 195 8.24 0.76 6.76
N PRO A 196 9.31 0.11 6.26
CA PRO A 196 9.16 -0.92 5.25
C PRO A 196 8.29 -2.05 5.78
N ILE A 197 7.40 -2.53 4.92
CA ILE A 197 6.71 -3.79 5.12
C ILE A 197 7.33 -4.88 4.27
N GLU A 198 7.06 -6.12 4.65
CA GLU A 198 7.34 -7.27 3.80
C GLU A 198 6.76 -7.02 2.40
N LYS A 199 7.55 -7.37 1.38
CA LYS A 199 7.21 -7.14 -0.03
C LYS A 199 6.01 -8.00 -0.45
N THR A 200 5.44 -7.66 -1.60
CA THR A 200 4.45 -8.54 -2.25
C THR A 200 5.08 -9.91 -2.55
N GLY A 201 4.40 -10.99 -2.16
CA GLY A 201 4.92 -12.34 -2.35
C GLY A 201 4.10 -13.45 -1.68
N ILE A 202 4.55 -14.68 -1.89
CA ILE A 202 4.04 -15.90 -1.25
C ILE A 202 4.98 -16.27 -0.11
N TYR A 203 4.41 -16.59 1.04
CA TYR A 203 5.12 -16.88 2.29
C TYR A 203 4.53 -18.12 2.98
N SER A 204 5.31 -18.75 3.85
CA SER A 204 4.85 -19.78 4.78
C SER A 204 5.29 -19.42 6.20
N LEU A 205 4.45 -19.74 7.19
CA LEU A 205 4.77 -19.56 8.61
C LEU A 205 5.98 -20.38 9.08
N GLU A 206 6.44 -21.35 8.29
CA GLU A 206 7.65 -22.15 8.57
C GLU A 206 8.97 -21.43 8.25
N ASN A 207 8.93 -20.22 7.66
CA ASN A 207 10.13 -19.46 7.26
C ASN A 207 10.35 -18.16 8.05
N THR A 208 9.75 -18.04 9.24
CA THR A 208 10.11 -16.97 10.19
C THR A 208 11.07 -17.51 11.24
N ASP A 209 12.37 -17.46 10.90
CA ASP A 209 13.47 -17.41 11.87
C ASP A 209 13.87 -15.95 12.12
#